data_AF-A0A9N9VXK2-F1
#
_entry.id   AF-A0A9N9VXK2-F1
#
_cell.length_a   1.000
_cell.length_b   1.000
_cell.length_c   1.000
_cell.angle_alpha   90.00
_cell.angle_beta   90.00
_cell.angle_gamma   90.00
#
_symmetry.space_group_name_H-M   'P 1'
#
loop_
_entity.id
_entity.type
_entity.pdbx_description
1 polymer ?
#
loop_
_entity_poly.entity_id
_entity_poly.type
_entity_poly.pdbx_seq_one_letter_code
_entity_poly.pdbx_strand_id
1 'polypeptide(L)' 'MEIGIIGSGVIGLTSALALVKDGFKVAIVARDLPGDDDSQQWSSPWAGAGILPYPDSKGHDLQTETFKLLGTGPS' A
#
# COMPACT_ATOMS: atom_id res chain seq x y z
N MET A 1 -8.63 6.58 19.50
CA MET A 1 -7.31 5.90 19.46
C MET A 1 -6.54 6.48 18.29
N GLU A 2 -5.26 6.79 18.49
CA GLU A 2 -4.39 7.34 17.43
C GLU A 2 -3.34 6.29 17.06
N ILE A 3 -3.13 6.09 15.77
CA ILE A 3 -2.23 5.05 15.23
C ILE A 3 -1.14 5.72 14.40
N GLY A 4 0.11 5.45 14.74
CA GLY A 4 1.27 5.86 13.95
C GLY A 4 1.66 4.79 12.93
N ILE A 5 1.85 5.18 11.67
CA ILE A 5 2.42 4.33 10.62
C ILE A 5 3.80 4.87 10.24
N ILE A 6 4.78 3.97 10.18
CA ILE A 6 6.14 4.29 9.78
C ILE A 6 6.34 3.88 8.32
N GLY A 7 6.59 4.86 7.46
CA GLY A 7 6.81 4.68 6.02
C GLY A 7 5.57 4.98 5.16
N SER A 8 5.82 5.59 3.99
CA SER A 8 4.81 6.06 3.03
C SER A 8 4.96 5.39 1.65
N GLY A 9 5.49 4.17 1.63
CA GLY A 9 5.35 3.29 0.47
C GLY A 9 3.93 2.76 0.32
N VAL A 10 3.65 2.05 -0.78
CA VAL A 10 2.31 1.49 -1.07
C VAL A 10 1.73 0.71 0.10
N ILE A 11 2.53 -0.11 0.79
CA ILE A 11 2.08 -0.86 1.96
C ILE A 11 1.61 0.08 3.08
N GLY A 12 2.42 1.08 3.45
CA GLY A 12 2.10 2.02 4.53
C GLY A 12 0.87 2.87 4.22
N LEU A 13 0.76 3.38 2.98
CA LEU A 13 -0.38 4.20 2.56
C LEU A 13 -1.67 3.38 2.44
N THR A 14 -1.62 2.16 1.90
CA THR A 14 -2.81 1.29 1.82
C THR A 14 -3.28 0.87 3.22
N SER A 15 -2.36 0.55 4.14
CA SER A 15 -2.71 0.29 5.54
C SER A 15 -3.31 1.51 6.22
N ALA A 16 -2.74 2.70 6.02
CA ALA A 16 -3.30 3.95 6.55
C ALA A 16 -4.72 4.21 6.04
N LEU A 17 -4.95 3.99 4.74
CA LEU A 17 -6.27 4.16 4.13
C LEU A 17 -7.32 3.21 4.74
N ALA A 18 -6.98 1.95 4.98
CA ALA A 18 -7.88 1.00 5.63
C ALA A 18 -8.24 1.45 7.06
N LEU A 19 -7.25 1.87 7.85
CA LEU A 19 -7.47 2.33 9.22
C LEU A 19 -8.30 3.62 9.28
N VAL A 20 -8.08 4.57 8.36
CA VAL A 20 -8.91 5.79 8.29
C VAL A 20 -10.36 5.45 7.94
N LYS A 21 -10.60 4.49 7.04
CA LYS A 21 -11.97 4.03 6.70
C LYS A 21 -12.69 3.39 7.90
N ASP A 22 -11.95 2.75 8.78
CA ASP A 22 -12.48 2.18 10.03
C ASP A 22 -12.63 3.23 11.16
N GLY A 23 -12.41 4.51 10.87
CA GLY A 23 -12.63 5.62 11.80
C GLY A 23 -11.46 5.93 12.73
N PHE A 24 -10.28 5.35 12.49
CA PHE A 24 -9.08 5.66 13.26
C PHE A 24 -8.43 6.97 12.81
N LYS A 25 -7.86 7.70 13.78
CA LYS A 25 -6.98 8.83 13.48
C LYS A 25 -5.58 8.28 13.24
N VAL A 26 -5.04 8.51 12.05
CA VAL A 26 -3.75 7.97 11.62
C VAL A 26 -2.75 9.11 11.38
N ALA A 27 -1.54 8.93 11.87
CA ALA A 27 -0.39 9.78 11.56
C ALA A 27 0.65 8.94 10.81
N ILE A 28 1.16 9.45 9.69
CA ILE A 28 2.21 8.80 8.91
C ILE A 28 3.52 9.55 9.13
N VAL A 29 4.55 8.83 9.53
CA VAL A 29 5.91 9.35 9.71
C VAL A 29 6.81 8.60 8.75
N ALA A 30 7.41 9.31 7.80
CA ALA A 30 8.27 8.70 6.80
C ALA A 30 9.38 9.66 6.40
N ARG A 31 10.49 9.07 5.93
CA ARG A 31 11.63 9.81 5.38
C ARG A 31 11.37 10.30 3.96
N ASP A 32 10.75 9.46 3.12
CA ASP A 32 10.53 9.69 1.70
C ASP A 32 9.01 9.70 1.42
N LEU A 33 8.45 10.84 1.01
CA LEU A 33 7.01 11.00 0.77
C LEU A 33 6.68 10.94 -0.73
N PRO A 34 5.41 10.67 -1.12
CA PRO A 34 4.95 10.84 -2.49
C PRO A 34 5.31 12.22 -3.06
N GLY A 35 6.10 12.23 -4.15
CA GLY A 35 6.68 13.44 -4.76
C GLY A 35 8.18 13.61 -4.52
N ASP A 36 8.79 12.84 -3.61
CA ASP A 36 10.23 12.78 -3.39
C ASP A 36 10.86 11.70 -4.29
N ASP A 37 10.81 11.91 -5.60
CA ASP A 37 11.00 10.86 -6.61
C ASP A 37 12.47 10.43 -6.85
N ASP A 38 13.44 11.16 -6.30
CA ASP A 38 14.87 10.91 -6.52
C ASP A 38 15.50 9.90 -5.55
N SER A 39 14.74 9.43 -4.54
CA SER A 39 15.27 8.57 -3.49
C SER A 39 15.37 7.10 -3.93
N GLN A 40 16.60 6.58 -4.02
CA GLN A 40 16.85 5.14 -4.26
C GLN A 40 16.56 4.26 -3.04
N GLN A 41 16.34 4.86 -1.86
CA GLN A 41 16.01 4.12 -0.64
C GLN A 41 14.50 3.96 -0.43
N TRP A 42 13.69 4.37 -1.41
CA TRP A 42 12.24 4.24 -1.42
C TRP A 42 11.78 3.55 -2.70
N SER A 43 11.27 2.33 -2.57
CA SER A 43 10.99 1.46 -3.73
C SER A 43 9.69 1.82 -4.47
N SER A 44 8.75 2.52 -3.84
CA SER A 44 7.41 2.67 -4.40
C SER A 44 7.32 3.48 -5.71
N PRO A 45 8.08 4.59 -5.90
CA PRO A 45 8.07 5.34 -7.17
C PRO A 45 8.61 4.56 -8.36
N TRP A 46 9.53 3.63 -8.11
CA TRP A 46 10.23 2.88 -9.17
C TRP A 46 9.43 1.68 -9.69
N ALA A 47 8.26 1.38 -9.11
CA ALA A 47 7.43 0.27 -9.54
C ALA A 47 6.67 0.62 -10.83
N GLY A 48 6.71 -0.27 -11.83
CA GLY A 48 5.83 -0.17 -13.01
C GLY A 48 4.33 -0.39 -12.71
N ALA A 49 4.03 -1.01 -11.55
CA ALA A 49 2.71 -1.17 -10.92
C ALA A 49 1.60 -1.83 -11.78
N GLY A 50 1.86 -3.02 -12.31
CA GLY A 50 0.83 -3.92 -12.85
C GLY A 50 0.39 -5.00 -11.85
N ILE A 51 -0.89 -5.39 -11.85
CA ILE A 51 -1.36 -6.55 -11.09
C ILE A 51 -1.11 -7.82 -11.91
N LEU A 52 -0.02 -8.52 -11.59
CA LEU A 52 0.42 -9.74 -12.29
C LEU A 52 0.60 -10.87 -11.26
N PRO A 53 -0.43 -11.69 -11.02
CA PRO A 53 -0.37 -12.76 -10.02
C PRO A 53 0.72 -13.78 -10.35
N TYR A 54 1.44 -14.23 -9.33
CA TYR A 54 2.41 -15.31 -9.46
C TYR A 54 1.84 -16.57 -8.79
N PRO A 55 1.33 -17.54 -9.57
CA PRO A 55 0.46 -18.61 -9.06
C PRO A 55 1.13 -19.51 -8.01
N ASP A 56 2.45 -19.70 -8.09
CA ASP A 56 3.18 -20.61 -7.18
C ASP A 56 3.92 -19.88 -6.03
N SER A 57 3.56 -18.63 -5.76
CA SER A 57 4.18 -17.85 -4.67
C SER A 57 3.48 -18.03 -3.34
N LYS A 58 4.27 -18.02 -2.25
CA LYS A 58 3.71 -17.78 -0.91
C LYS A 58 3.05 -16.40 -0.92
N GLY A 59 1.76 -16.33 -0.60
CA GLY A 59 0.98 -15.08 -0.62
C GLY A 59 -0.06 -14.96 -1.74
N HIS A 60 -0.39 -16.06 -2.41
CA HIS A 60 -1.47 -16.11 -3.42
C HIS A 60 -2.81 -15.53 -2.92
N ASP A 61 -3.15 -15.77 -1.64
CA ASP A 61 -4.37 -15.20 -1.04
C ASP A 61 -4.32 -13.67 -0.98
N LEU A 62 -3.18 -13.08 -0.62
CA LEU A 62 -3.00 -11.63 -0.60
C LEU A 62 -3.08 -11.03 -2.00
N GLN A 63 -2.57 -11.71 -3.03
CA GLN A 63 -2.70 -11.28 -4.43
C GLN A 63 -4.17 -11.29 -4.87
N THR A 64 -4.91 -12.33 -4.46
CA THR A 64 -6.35 -12.48 -4.75
C THR A 64 -7.17 -11.39 -4.08
N GLU A 65 -6.96 -11.13 -2.78
CA GLU A 65 -7.68 -10.07 -2.05
C GLU A 65 -7.33 -8.67 -2.56
N THR A 66 -6.06 -8.44 -2.92
CA THR A 66 -5.61 -7.18 -3.54
C THR A 66 -6.32 -6.95 -4.88
N PHE A 67 -6.48 -7.99 -5.70
CA PHE A 67 -7.21 -7.89 -6.96
C PHE A 67 -8.69 -7.52 -6.73
N LYS A 68 -9.34 -8.06 -5.70
CA LYS A 68 -10.72 -7.69 -5.34
C LYS A 68 -10.84 -6.23 -4.89
N LEU A 69 -9.84 -5.72 -4.18
CA LEU A 69 -9.81 -4.35 -3.67
C LEU A 69 -9.49 -3.31 -4.75
N LEU A 70 -8.63 -3.65 -5.72
CA LEU A 70 -8.08 -2.70 -6.70
C LEU A 70 -8.55 -2.92 -8.15
N GLY A 71 -8.95 -4.15 -8.51
CA GLY A 71 -9.19 -4.57 -9.90
C GLY A 71 -10.44 -3.98 -10.54
N THR A 72 -11.54 -3.93 -9.81
CA THR A 72 -12.80 -3.24 -10.13
C THR A 72 -13.70 -3.42 -8.92
N GLY A 73 -14.44 -2.39 -8.50
CA GLY A 73 -15.47 -2.51 -7.46
C GLY A 73 -16.52 -3.59 -7.78
N PRO A 74 -17.40 -3.94 -6.83
CA PRO A 74 -18.36 -5.04 -7.01
C PRO A 74 -19.22 -4.81 -8.26
N SER A 75 -19.32 -5.85 -9.09
CA SER A 75 -20.31 -5.94 -10.17
C SER A 75 -21.72 -6.02 -9.63
#